data_AF-M1CEP6-F1
#
_entry.id   AF-M1CEP6-F1
#
_cell.length_a   1.000
_cell.length_b   1.000
_cell.length_c   1.000
_cell.angle_alpha   90.00
_cell.angle_beta   90.00
_cell.angle_gamma   90.00
#
_symmetry.space_group_name_H-M   'P 1'
#
loop_
_entity.id
_entity.type
_entity.pdbx_description
1 polymer ?
#
loop_
_entity_poly.entity_id
_entity_poly.type
_entity_poly.pdbx_seq_one_letter_code
_entity_poly.pdbx_strand_id
1 'polypeptide(L)'
;MRNGNREEERSGLSASVEMPDDIFMDIISRWPLKCYCVFNPLTGEHQLIPYLNSPRNELKKTGLVVDYPNSDQYKLVTISNIVENSNLFYKFHLFSSEQSGLWREIQLRTNSFISLPYGSPPVYLHDSLYFLRSDGSVLALDTKKEEAVLIDRPEFIDHFVLSYGKILTSRDMSGSDIWLGRAKDLLTLVCIFRKYIVIGTYDRTSSCWRVSHTLDNFVLGPDGNIIGFPVWIDSKQVSFLVRRPPTQHHDLYEYDTNINVYKNVAVLDTVDYPMYCFHPTLACVHKTSSNYVTTAQQAYIAEKLDNIRRFIIEGTNTSEEEAAAAGEGGG
;
A
#
# COMPACT_ATOMS: atom_id res chain seq x y z
N MET A 1 13.34 -50.37 -27.28
CA MET A 1 14.80 -50.16 -27.17
C MET A 1 15.19 -49.17 -28.25
N ARG A 2 15.81 -47.99 -28.07
CA ARG A 2 16.50 -47.26 -26.99
C ARG A 2 16.14 -45.78 -27.17
N ASN A 3 15.77 -45.08 -26.10
CA ASN A 3 16.50 -43.99 -25.44
C ASN A 3 17.30 -43.03 -26.33
N GLY A 4 16.93 -41.75 -26.23
CA GLY A 4 17.72 -40.58 -26.59
C GLY A 4 17.25 -39.39 -25.75
N ASN A 5 17.76 -39.32 -24.51
CA ASN A 5 17.59 -38.19 -23.59
C ASN A 5 18.17 -36.91 -24.21
N ARG A 6 17.41 -35.83 -24.16
CA ARG A 6 17.96 -34.48 -24.13
C ARG A 6 17.36 -33.78 -22.93
N GLU A 7 18.17 -33.71 -21.88
CA GLU A 7 17.99 -32.81 -20.75
C GLU A 7 18.07 -31.39 -21.31
N GLU A 8 16.98 -30.63 -21.20
CA GLU A 8 17.05 -29.17 -21.22
C GLU A 8 17.02 -28.72 -19.76
N GLU A 9 18.16 -28.19 -19.35
CA GLU A 9 18.47 -27.63 -18.05
C GLU A 9 17.40 -26.62 -17.64
N ARG A 10 16.60 -26.99 -16.64
CA ARG A 10 15.87 -26.03 -15.82
C ARG A 10 16.89 -25.33 -14.93
N SER A 11 17.50 -24.26 -15.43
CA SER A 11 18.13 -23.27 -14.55
C SER A 11 17.01 -22.45 -13.87
N GLY A 12 16.35 -23.07 -12.89
CA GLY A 12 15.53 -22.37 -11.91
C GLY A 12 16.48 -21.59 -11.01
N LEU A 13 16.79 -20.37 -11.40
CA LEU A 13 17.41 -19.40 -10.50
C LEU A 13 16.27 -18.81 -9.66
N SER A 14 16.00 -19.43 -8.51
CA SER A 14 15.27 -18.79 -7.42
C SER A 14 16.13 -17.62 -6.94
N ALA A 15 15.88 -16.43 -7.47
CA ALA A 15 16.38 -15.22 -6.87
C ALA A 15 15.48 -14.93 -5.66
N SER A 16 15.86 -15.46 -4.49
CA SER A 16 15.36 -14.98 -3.21
C SER A 16 15.89 -13.56 -3.02
N VAL A 17 15.15 -12.58 -3.52
CA VAL A 17 15.28 -11.22 -3.00
C VAL A 17 14.77 -11.32 -1.58
N GLU A 18 15.66 -11.17 -0.59
CA GLU A 18 15.28 -10.84 0.78
C GLU A 18 14.44 -9.55 0.71
N MET A 19 13.13 -9.74 0.61
CA MET A 19 12.18 -8.74 1.01
C MET A 19 12.43 -8.54 2.51
N PRO A 20 12.52 -7.31 3.02
CA PRO A 20 12.65 -7.07 4.45
C PRO A 20 11.56 -7.83 5.21
N ASP A 21 11.82 -8.18 6.48
CA ASP A 21 10.89 -8.91 7.36
C ASP A 21 9.54 -8.17 7.50
N ASP A 22 8.64 -8.36 6.53
CA ASP A 22 7.48 -7.50 6.33
C ASP A 22 6.20 -8.28 6.68
N ILE A 23 5.61 -7.97 7.86
CA ILE A 23 4.47 -8.74 8.39
C ILE A 23 3.22 -7.87 8.60
N PHE A 24 2.14 -8.33 7.96
CA PHE A 24 0.94 -7.62 7.50
C PHE A 24 -0.07 -7.28 8.59
N MET A 25 -0.89 -6.23 8.40
CA MET A 25 -2.17 -6.07 9.11
C MET A 25 -3.25 -5.73 8.07
N ASP A 26 -3.95 -6.76 7.60
CA ASP A 26 -4.98 -6.62 6.57
C ASP A 26 -6.32 -6.19 7.18
N ILE A 27 -6.92 -5.15 6.61
CA ILE A 27 -8.30 -4.75 6.90
C ILE A 27 -9.20 -5.47 5.91
N ILE A 28 -9.59 -6.70 6.27
CA ILE A 28 -10.50 -7.48 5.45
C ILE A 28 -11.90 -6.87 5.58
N SER A 29 -12.28 -6.04 4.60
CA SER A 29 -13.51 -5.23 4.63
C SER A 29 -14.73 -5.88 3.95
N ARG A 30 -14.66 -7.17 3.60
CA ARG A 30 -15.79 -7.91 2.99
C ARG A 30 -16.05 -9.22 3.69
N TRP A 31 -16.66 -9.14 4.86
CA TRP A 31 -17.31 -10.28 5.52
C TRP A 31 -18.83 -10.15 5.39
N PRO A 32 -19.58 -11.24 5.56
CA PRO A 32 -21.03 -11.15 5.79
C PRO A 32 -21.38 -10.33 7.06
N LEU A 33 -20.38 -9.98 7.87
CA LEU A 33 -20.43 -9.15 9.05
C LEU A 33 -19.95 -7.72 8.71
N LYS A 34 -20.71 -6.71 9.14
CA LYS A 34 -20.34 -5.29 8.96
C LYS A 34 -19.24 -4.90 9.97
N CYS A 35 -18.02 -5.41 9.81
CA CYS A 35 -16.91 -5.12 10.70
C CYS A 35 -15.56 -5.05 9.97
N TYR A 36 -14.67 -4.21 10.48
CA TYR A 36 -13.25 -4.24 10.16
C TYR A 36 -12.59 -5.34 10.98
N CYS A 37 -11.64 -6.07 10.38
CA CYS A 37 -10.76 -6.98 11.11
C CYS A 37 -9.39 -6.33 11.18
N VAL A 38 -8.81 -6.27 12.38
CA VAL A 38 -7.44 -5.87 12.63
C VAL A 38 -6.72 -7.10 13.13
N PHE A 39 -5.69 -7.55 12.43
CA PHE A 39 -5.04 -8.84 12.66
C PHE A 39 -3.52 -8.69 12.82
N ASN A 40 -2.96 -9.27 13.88
CA ASN A 40 -1.53 -9.42 14.07
C ASN A 40 -1.12 -10.86 13.66
N PRO A 41 -0.38 -11.05 12.54
CA PRO A 41 -0.01 -12.38 12.05
C PRO A 41 1.03 -13.07 12.92
N LEU A 42 1.89 -12.30 13.60
CA LEU A 42 2.93 -12.85 14.47
C LEU A 42 2.29 -13.59 15.66
N THR A 43 1.38 -12.90 16.33
CA THR A 43 0.69 -13.45 17.50
C THR A 43 -0.52 -14.31 17.16
N GLY A 44 -1.10 -14.11 15.97
CA GLY A 44 -2.37 -14.70 15.57
C GLY A 44 -3.60 -14.00 16.18
N GLU A 45 -3.39 -12.92 16.93
CA GLU A 45 -4.47 -12.19 17.60
C GLU A 45 -5.19 -11.26 16.62
N HIS A 46 -6.51 -11.14 16.79
CA HIS A 46 -7.34 -10.26 15.97
C HIS A 46 -8.43 -9.56 16.78
N GLN A 47 -8.83 -8.39 16.30
CA GLN A 47 -9.92 -7.61 16.82
C GLN A 47 -10.91 -7.28 15.71
N LEU A 48 -12.18 -7.58 15.96
CA LEU A 48 -13.28 -7.23 15.09
C LEU A 48 -13.90 -5.92 15.57
N ILE A 49 -13.86 -4.90 14.72
CA ILE A 49 -14.39 -3.57 15.01
C ILE A 49 -15.66 -3.38 14.17
N PRO A 50 -16.83 -3.19 14.78
CA PRO A 50 -18.06 -2.92 14.04
C PRO A 50 -17.90 -1.70 13.13
N TYR A 51 -18.44 -1.77 11.92
CA TYR A 51 -18.60 -0.60 11.07
C TYR A 51 -19.48 0.41 11.78
N LEU A 52 -19.19 1.69 11.58
CA LEU A 52 -20.14 2.74 11.88
C LEU A 52 -21.46 2.44 11.15
N ASN A 53 -22.58 2.81 11.77
CA ASN A 53 -23.91 2.74 11.17
C ASN A 53 -24.07 3.76 10.02
N SER A 54 -23.08 3.89 9.15
CA SER A 54 -23.12 4.71 7.94
C SER A 54 -23.78 3.89 6.81
N PRO A 55 -24.64 4.52 5.98
CA PRO A 55 -25.16 3.87 4.80
C PRO A 55 -24.00 3.38 3.92
N ARG A 56 -24.15 2.17 3.35
CA ARG A 56 -23.10 1.36 2.68
C ARG A 56 -22.23 2.07 1.61
N ASN A 57 -22.53 3.31 1.24
CA ASN A 57 -21.96 4.01 0.09
C ASN A 57 -21.12 5.25 0.44
N GLU A 58 -20.98 5.62 1.72
CA GLU A 58 -20.29 6.86 2.12
C GLU A 58 -18.80 6.65 2.43
N LEU A 59 -18.41 5.46 2.89
CA LEU A 59 -17.02 5.14 3.22
C LEU A 59 -16.18 5.00 1.95
N LYS A 60 -15.16 5.85 1.83
CA LYS A 60 -14.30 5.96 0.65
C LYS A 60 -13.00 5.19 0.80
N LYS A 61 -12.40 5.20 1.98
CA LYS A 61 -11.09 4.58 2.23
C LYS A 61 -10.87 4.36 3.71
N THR A 62 -10.03 3.39 4.02
CA THR A 62 -9.63 3.06 5.38
C THR A 62 -8.11 3.02 5.43
N GLY A 63 -7.55 3.53 6.52
CA GLY A 63 -6.13 3.42 6.82
C GLY A 63 -5.91 3.06 8.28
N LEU A 64 -4.76 2.48 8.54
CA LEU A 64 -4.37 1.99 9.84
C LEU A 64 -3.13 2.74 10.29
N VAL A 65 -3.09 3.08 11.56
CA VAL A 65 -2.01 3.78 12.23
C VAL A 65 -1.44 2.84 13.26
N VAL A 66 -0.16 2.54 13.15
CA VAL A 66 0.56 1.76 14.15
C VAL A 66 1.90 2.45 14.39
N ASP A 67 2.13 2.92 15.62
CA ASP A 67 3.33 3.66 16.01
C ASP A 67 4.33 2.71 16.70
N TYR A 68 4.66 1.58 16.06
CA TYR A 68 5.61 0.62 16.59
C TYR A 68 7.06 1.02 16.26
N PRO A 69 8.05 0.83 17.17
CA PRO A 69 7.95 0.23 18.50
C PRO A 69 7.57 1.20 19.62
N ASN A 70 7.26 2.46 19.31
CA ASN A 70 6.98 3.49 20.32
C ASN A 70 5.69 3.23 21.12
N SER A 71 4.75 2.50 20.52
CA SER A 71 3.46 2.13 21.07
C SER A 71 3.05 0.75 20.55
N ASP A 72 2.39 -0.02 21.39
CA ASP A 72 1.73 -1.27 21.04
C ASP A 72 0.27 -1.05 20.58
N GLN A 73 -0.15 0.20 20.45
CA GLN A 73 -1.53 0.56 20.12
C GLN A 73 -1.67 0.83 18.64
N TYR A 74 -2.90 0.66 18.16
CA TYR A 74 -3.25 1.01 16.80
C TYR A 74 -4.45 1.96 16.79
N LYS A 75 -4.53 2.77 15.73
CA LYS A 75 -5.73 3.53 15.40
C LYS A 75 -6.21 3.14 14.01
N LEU A 76 -7.52 2.95 13.89
CA LEU A 76 -8.19 2.71 12.62
C LEU A 76 -8.88 3.99 12.18
N VAL A 77 -8.59 4.45 10.97
CA VAL A 77 -9.15 5.67 10.39
C VAL A 77 -9.97 5.30 9.17
N THR A 78 -11.21 5.79 9.10
CA THR A 78 -12.04 5.68 7.90
C THR A 78 -12.42 7.07 7.41
N ILE A 79 -12.53 7.23 6.08
CA ILE A 79 -12.94 8.50 5.46
C ILE A 79 -14.31 8.32 4.84
N SER A 80 -15.22 9.25 5.13
CA SER A 80 -16.48 9.44 4.41
C SER A 80 -16.63 10.86 3.90
N ASN A 81 -17.54 11.04 2.95
CA ASN A 81 -17.91 12.36 2.45
C ASN A 81 -19.29 12.72 3.01
N ILE A 82 -19.47 13.95 3.49
CA ILE A 82 -20.74 14.41 4.06
C ILE A 82 -21.07 15.82 3.58
N VAL A 83 -22.36 16.06 3.33
CA VAL A 83 -22.89 17.37 2.95
C VAL A 83 -23.79 17.87 4.07
N GLU A 84 -23.42 18.98 4.71
CA GLU A 84 -24.18 19.59 5.81
C GLU A 84 -24.38 21.08 5.53
N ASN A 85 -25.63 21.54 5.51
CA ASN A 85 -25.96 22.96 5.28
C ASN A 85 -25.29 23.55 4.03
N SER A 86 -25.31 22.80 2.91
CA SER A 86 -24.64 23.15 1.65
C SER A 86 -23.11 23.23 1.70
N ASN A 87 -22.49 22.87 2.81
CA ASN A 87 -21.04 22.72 2.92
C ASN A 87 -20.64 21.27 2.68
N LEU A 88 -19.48 21.07 2.05
CA LEU A 88 -18.91 19.76 1.78
C LEU A 88 -17.81 19.49 2.82
N PHE A 89 -17.83 18.31 3.43
CA PHE A 89 -16.80 17.89 4.37
C PHE A 89 -16.29 16.49 4.06
N TYR A 90 -14.99 16.31 4.20
CA TYR A 90 -14.40 15.01 4.49
C TYR A 90 -14.54 14.76 5.98
N LYS A 91 -15.06 13.59 6.34
CA LYS A 91 -15.25 13.16 7.71
C LYS A 91 -14.35 11.97 7.98
N PHE A 92 -13.43 12.13 8.92
CA PHE A 92 -12.54 11.09 9.39
C PHE A 92 -13.15 10.49 10.65
N HIS A 93 -13.39 9.18 10.62
CA HIS A 93 -13.78 8.44 11.82
C HIS A 93 -12.57 7.70 12.35
N LEU A 94 -12.21 8.00 13.59
CA LEU A 94 -11.04 7.48 14.27
C LEU A 94 -11.47 6.52 15.39
N PHE A 95 -10.99 5.29 15.32
CA PHE A 95 -11.08 4.31 16.39
C PHE A 95 -9.69 4.11 16.97
N SER A 96 -9.55 4.15 18.30
CA SER A 96 -8.28 3.90 19.00
C SER A 96 -8.39 2.60 19.80
N SER A 97 -7.35 1.76 19.79
CA SER A 97 -7.31 0.55 20.62
C SER A 97 -7.23 0.88 22.13
N GLU A 98 -6.75 2.06 22.51
CA GLU A 98 -6.71 2.53 23.91
C GLU A 98 -8.08 2.78 24.52
N GLN A 99 -9.01 3.28 23.69
CA GLN A 99 -10.26 3.83 24.18
C GLN A 99 -11.40 2.87 23.87
N SER A 100 -12.22 2.60 24.89
CA SER A 100 -13.31 1.61 24.92
C SER A 100 -14.32 1.70 23.75
N GLY A 101 -13.92 1.26 22.56
CA GLY A 101 -14.82 1.03 21.43
C GLY A 101 -15.48 2.27 20.82
N LEU A 102 -15.09 3.49 21.21
CA LEU A 102 -15.72 4.72 20.77
C LEU A 102 -15.04 5.27 19.51
N TRP A 103 -15.85 5.54 18.49
CA TRP A 103 -15.42 6.27 17.31
C TRP A 103 -15.46 7.77 17.58
N ARG A 104 -14.38 8.45 17.23
CA ARG A 104 -14.29 9.92 17.21
C ARG A 104 -14.42 10.42 15.77
N GLU A 105 -14.94 11.63 15.62
CA GLU A 105 -15.19 12.22 14.31
C GLU A 105 -14.42 13.53 14.17
N ILE A 106 -13.68 13.66 13.08
CA ILE A 106 -12.91 14.85 12.73
C ILE A 106 -13.38 15.29 11.36
N GLN A 107 -13.71 16.57 11.19
CA GLN A 107 -14.23 17.10 9.93
C GLN A 107 -13.21 18.05 9.28
N LEU A 108 -13.07 17.93 7.97
CA LEU A 108 -12.31 18.84 7.12
C LEU A 108 -13.23 19.41 6.05
N ARG A 109 -13.44 20.72 6.06
CA ARG A 109 -14.21 21.40 5.02
C ARG A 109 -13.47 21.33 3.69
N THR A 110 -14.21 21.10 2.61
CA THR A 110 -13.69 21.08 1.24
C THR A 110 -14.61 21.85 0.30
N ASN A 111 -14.07 22.26 -0.85
CA ASN A 111 -14.85 22.88 -1.92
C ASN A 111 -15.39 21.85 -2.92
N SER A 112 -14.83 20.64 -2.94
CA SER A 112 -15.24 19.56 -3.83
C SER A 112 -14.89 18.19 -3.26
N PHE A 113 -15.65 17.17 -3.67
CA PHE A 113 -15.30 15.78 -3.43
C PHE A 113 -14.52 15.22 -4.61
N ILE A 114 -13.27 14.87 -4.35
CA ILE A 114 -12.44 14.13 -5.29
C ILE A 114 -12.38 12.67 -4.85
N SER A 115 -12.40 11.76 -5.84
CA SER A 115 -12.29 10.33 -5.59
C SER A 115 -10.92 10.00 -4.98
N LEU A 116 -10.88 8.97 -4.14
CA LEU A 116 -9.64 8.39 -3.65
C LEU A 116 -9.29 7.23 -4.59
N PRO A 117 -8.10 7.23 -5.21
CA PRO A 117 -7.73 6.27 -6.22
C PRO A 117 -7.66 4.85 -5.63
N TYR A 118 -8.12 3.89 -6.42
CA TYR A 118 -8.01 2.47 -6.08
C TYR A 118 -6.56 2.01 -6.22
N GLY A 119 -6.07 1.21 -5.26
CA GLY A 119 -4.70 0.67 -5.29
C GLY A 119 -3.60 1.62 -4.79
N SER A 120 -3.93 2.84 -4.36
CA SER A 120 -3.00 3.66 -3.57
C SER A 120 -3.36 3.48 -2.08
N PRO A 121 -2.63 2.70 -1.29
CA PRO A 121 -2.91 2.60 0.14
C PRO A 121 -2.66 3.95 0.85
N PRO A 122 -3.32 4.21 2.00
CA PRO A 122 -2.94 5.34 2.85
C PRO A 122 -1.52 5.17 3.39
N VAL A 123 -0.82 6.28 3.58
CA VAL A 123 0.56 6.29 4.09
C VAL A 123 0.55 6.81 5.51
N TYR A 124 1.11 6.07 6.47
CA TYR A 124 1.36 6.59 7.81
C TYR A 124 2.81 7.06 7.91
N LEU A 125 3.01 8.31 8.30
CA LEU A 125 4.33 8.93 8.42
C LEU A 125 4.27 10.09 9.44
N HIS A 126 5.24 10.15 10.36
CA HIS A 126 5.39 11.23 11.34
C HIS A 126 4.06 11.66 12.02
N ASP A 127 3.37 10.69 12.61
CA ASP A 127 2.10 10.85 13.32
C ASP A 127 0.89 11.22 12.46
N SER A 128 1.06 11.30 11.14
CA SER A 128 0.01 11.66 10.21
C SER A 128 -0.31 10.53 9.25
N LEU A 129 -1.59 10.38 8.95
CA LEU A 129 -2.09 9.45 7.95
C LEU A 129 -2.50 10.22 6.69
N TYR A 130 -1.97 9.81 5.56
CA TYR A 130 -2.09 10.50 4.28
C TYR A 130 -2.91 9.68 3.28
N PHE A 131 -3.88 10.32 2.65
CA PHE A 131 -4.75 9.71 1.65
C PHE A 131 -4.68 10.49 0.35
N LEU A 132 -4.12 9.86 -0.67
CA LEU A 132 -4.07 10.43 -2.02
C LEU A 132 -5.49 10.64 -2.56
N ARG A 133 -5.72 11.79 -3.18
CA ARG A 133 -6.89 12.07 -4.04
C ARG A 133 -6.48 11.92 -5.50
N SER A 134 -7.43 11.56 -6.37
CA SER A 134 -7.18 11.32 -7.80
C SER A 134 -6.72 12.55 -8.59
N ASP A 135 -6.78 13.74 -8.01
CA ASP A 135 -6.23 14.99 -8.57
C ASP A 135 -4.77 15.26 -8.16
N GLY A 136 -4.17 14.38 -7.35
CA GLY A 136 -2.81 14.51 -6.80
C GLY A 136 -2.69 15.32 -5.53
N SER A 137 -3.77 15.92 -5.04
CA SER A 137 -3.79 16.48 -3.69
C SER A 137 -3.89 15.37 -2.63
N VAL A 138 -3.56 15.68 -1.38
CA VAL A 138 -3.48 14.67 -0.31
C VAL A 138 -4.26 15.14 0.91
N LEU A 139 -5.18 14.30 1.40
CA LEU A 139 -5.80 14.49 2.70
C LEU A 139 -4.82 13.99 3.77
N ALA A 140 -4.49 14.83 4.74
CA ALA A 140 -3.63 14.45 5.86
C ALA A 140 -4.41 14.57 7.17
N LEU A 141 -4.32 13.55 8.01
CA LEU A 141 -4.86 13.53 9.36
C LEU A 141 -3.73 13.37 10.35
N ASP A 142 -3.45 14.39 11.16
CA ASP A 142 -2.56 14.27 12.32
C ASP A 142 -3.30 13.48 13.41
N THR A 143 -2.83 12.27 13.68
CA THR A 143 -3.50 11.30 14.55
C THR A 143 -3.23 11.56 16.03
N LYS A 144 -2.25 12.41 16.36
CA LYS A 144 -1.96 12.85 17.74
C LYS A 144 -2.71 14.13 18.08
N LYS A 145 -2.75 15.08 17.15
CA LYS A 145 -3.49 16.34 17.31
C LYS A 145 -4.97 16.22 16.98
N GLU A 146 -5.37 15.14 16.31
CA GLU A 146 -6.73 14.94 15.81
C GLU A 146 -7.17 16.09 14.86
N GLU A 147 -6.23 16.56 14.03
CA GLU A 147 -6.43 17.65 13.08
C GLU A 147 -6.28 17.15 11.64
N ALA A 148 -7.21 17.53 10.78
CA ALA A 148 -7.17 17.19 9.36
C ALA A 148 -6.85 18.43 8.51
N VAL A 149 -6.00 18.26 7.50
CA VAL A 149 -5.64 19.29 6.53
C VAL A 149 -5.67 18.74 5.11
N LEU A 150 -5.90 19.63 4.14
CA LEU A 150 -5.72 19.33 2.73
C LEU A 150 -4.34 19.85 2.30
N ILE A 151 -3.47 18.93 1.86
CA ILE A 151 -2.23 19.27 1.20
C ILE A 151 -2.54 19.47 -0.27
N ASP A 152 -2.19 20.65 -0.78
CA ASP A 152 -2.45 21.02 -2.15
C ASP A 152 -1.73 20.10 -3.14
N ARG A 153 -2.37 19.95 -4.30
CA ARG A 153 -1.82 19.23 -5.44
C ARG A 153 -0.49 19.87 -5.86
N PRO A 154 0.55 19.10 -6.21
CA PRO A 154 1.79 19.65 -6.72
C PRO A 154 1.62 20.41 -8.04
N GLU A 155 2.20 21.61 -8.14
CA GLU A 155 2.17 22.45 -9.36
C GLU A 155 2.80 21.77 -10.58
N PHE A 156 3.82 20.92 -10.36
CA PHE A 156 4.49 20.23 -11.46
C PHE A 156 3.53 19.33 -12.24
N ILE A 157 2.45 18.83 -11.64
CA ILE A 157 1.48 17.97 -12.34
C ILE A 157 0.88 18.73 -13.53
N ASP A 158 0.47 19.99 -13.35
CA ASP A 158 -0.08 20.81 -14.45
C ASP A 158 0.93 21.00 -15.58
N HIS A 159 2.18 21.34 -15.21
CA HIS A 159 3.25 21.51 -16.18
C HIS A 159 3.46 20.25 -17.03
N PHE A 160 3.58 19.08 -16.40
CA PHE A 160 3.82 17.83 -17.13
C PHE A 160 2.61 17.37 -17.95
N VAL A 161 1.37 17.58 -17.47
CA VAL A 161 0.16 17.30 -18.25
C VAL A 161 0.12 18.15 -19.51
N LEU A 162 0.39 19.46 -19.40
CA LEU A 162 0.36 20.39 -20.53
C LEU A 162 1.48 20.10 -21.55
N SER A 163 2.69 19.80 -21.08
CA SER A 163 3.85 19.61 -21.95
C SER A 163 3.93 18.23 -22.60
N TYR A 164 3.47 17.17 -21.91
CA TYR A 164 3.74 15.78 -22.32
C TYR A 164 2.49 14.92 -22.44
N GLY A 165 1.32 15.46 -22.07
CA GLY A 165 0.04 14.79 -22.17
C GLY A 165 -0.24 13.85 -20.99
N LYS A 166 -1.51 13.75 -20.62
CA LYS A 166 -2.01 12.75 -19.68
C LYS A 166 -2.08 11.37 -20.36
N ILE A 167 -1.91 10.30 -19.59
CA ILE A 167 -2.25 8.95 -20.06
C ILE A 167 -3.77 8.87 -20.17
N LEU A 168 -4.26 8.64 -21.39
CA LEU A 168 -5.67 8.34 -21.65
C LEU A 168 -5.85 6.83 -21.52
N THR A 169 -6.00 6.32 -20.30
CA THR A 169 -6.33 4.90 -20.12
C THR A 169 -7.74 4.65 -20.64
N SER A 170 -7.94 3.57 -21.41
CA SER A 170 -9.23 3.21 -22.05
C SER A 170 -10.34 2.81 -21.06
N ARG A 171 -10.05 2.85 -19.76
CA ARG A 171 -11.03 2.89 -18.68
C ARG A 171 -10.80 4.15 -17.88
N ASP A 172 -11.87 4.91 -17.68
CA ASP A 172 -12.05 5.87 -16.59
C ASP A 172 -12.01 5.18 -15.20
N MET A 173 -11.01 4.34 -14.93
CA MET A 173 -10.65 3.94 -13.59
C MET A 173 -9.69 5.00 -13.06
N SER A 174 -10.27 6.04 -12.48
CA SER A 174 -9.57 7.10 -11.76
C SER A 174 -8.52 6.51 -10.81
N GLY A 175 -7.24 6.80 -11.05
CA GLY A 175 -6.20 6.58 -10.04
C GLY A 175 -5.04 5.65 -10.36
N SER A 176 -4.89 5.17 -11.59
CA SER A 176 -3.81 4.24 -11.94
C SER A 176 -2.55 4.93 -12.47
N ASP A 177 -2.46 6.26 -12.48
CA ASP A 177 -1.31 7.02 -12.98
C ASP A 177 -0.62 7.85 -11.89
N ILE A 178 -1.14 7.81 -10.67
CA ILE A 178 -0.61 8.55 -9.52
C ILE A 178 -0.63 7.71 -8.26
N TRP A 179 0.46 7.75 -7.52
CA TRP A 179 0.70 6.92 -6.36
C TRP A 179 1.36 7.69 -5.25
N LEU A 180 1.02 7.34 -4.01
CA LEU A 180 1.57 7.92 -2.81
C LEU A 180 2.16 6.80 -1.95
N GLY A 181 3.35 7.05 -1.42
CA GLY A 181 4.04 6.15 -0.49
C GLY A 181 5.08 6.88 0.33
N ARG A 182 5.96 6.13 0.98
CA ARG A 182 7.06 6.64 1.82
C ARG A 182 8.38 6.10 1.28
N ALA A 183 9.32 6.97 0.95
CA ALA A 183 10.68 6.58 0.59
C ALA A 183 11.67 7.44 1.37
N LYS A 184 12.69 6.82 1.98
CA LYS A 184 13.68 7.51 2.83
C LYS A 184 13.05 8.45 3.86
N ASP A 185 12.00 7.97 4.52
CA ASP A 185 11.24 8.76 5.52
C ASP A 185 10.54 10.01 4.97
N LEU A 186 10.39 10.13 3.65
CA LEU A 186 9.70 11.24 2.99
C LEU A 186 8.41 10.77 2.34
N LEU A 187 7.35 11.56 2.49
CA LEU A 187 6.12 11.38 1.73
C LEU A 187 6.43 11.60 0.25
N THR A 188 6.23 10.57 -0.55
CA THR A 188 6.69 10.50 -1.93
C THR A 188 5.52 10.22 -2.87
N LEU A 189 5.40 11.04 -3.90
CA LEU A 189 4.39 10.98 -4.93
C LEU A 189 5.03 10.54 -6.26
N VAL A 190 4.47 9.54 -6.91
CA VAL A 190 4.90 9.08 -8.23
C VAL A 190 3.77 9.37 -9.22
N CYS A 191 4.07 10.13 -10.26
CA CYS A 191 3.14 10.46 -11.34
C CYS A 191 3.68 9.90 -12.66
N ILE A 192 2.87 9.09 -13.34
CA ILE A 192 3.21 8.52 -14.65
C ILE A 192 2.54 9.35 -15.75
N PHE A 193 3.35 9.92 -16.63
CA PHE A 193 2.95 10.64 -17.83
C PHE A 193 3.36 9.88 -19.08
N ARG A 194 2.84 10.26 -20.25
CA ARG A 194 3.11 9.52 -21.50
C ARG A 194 4.60 9.32 -21.82
N LYS A 195 5.43 10.33 -21.55
CA LYS A 195 6.88 10.27 -21.82
C LYS A 195 7.73 10.07 -20.58
N TYR A 196 7.24 10.47 -19.41
CA TYR A 196 8.04 10.52 -18.20
C TYR A 196 7.32 9.93 -17.00
N ILE A 197 8.10 9.42 -16.05
CA ILE A 197 7.69 9.19 -14.68
C ILE A 197 8.32 10.29 -13.84
N VAL A 198 7.52 10.99 -13.04
CA VAL A 198 7.98 12.07 -12.17
C VAL A 198 7.79 11.64 -10.73
N ILE A 199 8.86 11.74 -9.94
CA ILE A 199 8.85 11.42 -8.51
C ILE A 199 9.00 12.74 -7.74
N GLY A 200 7.98 13.09 -6.97
CA GLY A 200 7.96 14.25 -6.09
C GLY A 200 8.07 13.84 -4.62
N THR A 201 8.77 14.63 -3.82
CA THR A 201 8.83 14.47 -2.36
C THR A 201 8.20 15.69 -1.69
N TYR A 202 7.44 15.48 -0.62
CA TYR A 202 6.84 16.55 0.15
C TYR A 202 7.76 16.97 1.31
N ASP A 203 8.12 18.25 1.34
CA ASP A 203 8.80 18.87 2.47
C ASP A 203 7.75 19.45 3.42
N ARG A 204 7.61 18.83 4.60
CA ARG A 204 6.67 19.27 5.65
C ARG A 204 7.03 20.63 6.23
N THR A 205 8.32 21.02 6.21
CA THR A 205 8.78 22.28 6.81
C THR A 205 8.37 23.47 5.95
N SER A 206 8.56 23.35 4.63
CA SER A 206 8.14 24.37 3.68
C SER A 206 6.73 24.16 3.12
N SER A 207 6.03 23.11 3.56
CA SER A 207 4.71 22.69 3.08
C SER A 207 4.63 22.62 1.55
N CYS A 208 5.68 22.13 0.89
CA CYS A 208 5.78 22.16 -0.57
C CYS A 208 6.25 20.84 -1.17
N TRP A 209 5.77 20.57 -2.37
CA TRP A 209 6.24 19.45 -3.19
C TRP A 209 7.45 19.87 -4.01
N ARG A 210 8.44 18.98 -4.09
CA ARG A 210 9.63 19.16 -4.94
C ARG A 210 9.81 17.95 -5.84
N VAL A 211 10.14 18.18 -7.10
CA VAL A 211 10.52 17.09 -8.02
C VAL A 211 11.90 16.59 -7.60
N SER A 212 11.97 15.31 -7.25
CA SER A 212 13.21 14.61 -6.91
C SER A 212 13.84 13.96 -8.14
N HIS A 213 13.02 13.30 -8.98
CA HIS A 213 13.47 12.62 -10.18
C HIS A 213 12.46 12.79 -11.32
N THR A 214 12.99 12.87 -12.55
CA THR A 214 12.22 12.70 -13.79
C THR A 214 12.90 11.60 -14.59
N LEU A 215 12.14 10.59 -14.99
CA LEU A 215 12.63 9.38 -15.65
C LEU A 215 11.89 9.21 -16.96
N ASP A 216 12.51 8.60 -17.97
CA ASP A 216 11.78 8.13 -19.15
C ASP A 216 10.74 7.10 -18.73
N ASN A 217 9.58 7.10 -19.40
CA ASN A 217 8.53 6.15 -19.08
C ASN A 217 8.84 4.76 -19.63
N PHE A 218 9.23 3.86 -18.73
CA PHE A 218 9.48 2.45 -19.01
C PHE A 218 8.36 1.51 -18.52
N VAL A 219 7.28 2.07 -17.97
CA VAL A 219 6.16 1.32 -17.36
C VAL A 219 4.87 1.40 -18.18
N LEU A 220 4.92 2.03 -19.36
CA LEU A 220 3.87 2.01 -20.35
C LEU A 220 4.08 0.87 -21.34
N GLY A 221 3.05 0.05 -21.51
CA GLY A 221 2.99 -0.98 -22.52
C GLY A 221 2.84 -0.41 -23.93
N PRO A 222 3.10 -1.23 -24.97
CA PRO A 222 2.94 -0.82 -26.37
C PRO A 222 1.51 -0.37 -26.74
N ASP A 223 0.52 -0.86 -26.00
CA ASP A 223 -0.90 -0.53 -26.12
C ASP A 223 -1.29 0.77 -25.37
N GLY A 224 -0.33 1.42 -24.72
CA GLY A 224 -0.55 2.64 -23.92
C GLY A 224 -1.13 2.37 -22.53
N ASN A 225 -1.28 1.11 -22.11
CA ASN A 225 -1.70 0.77 -20.76
C ASN A 225 -0.51 0.78 -19.81
N ILE A 226 -0.75 1.16 -18.56
CA ILE A 226 0.27 1.07 -17.51
C ILE A 226 0.44 -0.41 -17.15
N ILE A 227 1.67 -0.91 -17.30
CA ILE A 227 2.05 -2.29 -17.04
C ILE A 227 2.94 -2.43 -15.81
N GLY A 228 3.24 -1.34 -15.11
CA GLY A 228 4.02 -1.36 -13.88
C GLY A 228 3.50 -0.39 -12.83
N PHE A 229 3.95 -0.57 -11.60
CA PHE A 229 3.57 0.25 -10.46
C PHE A 229 4.77 0.46 -9.52
N PRO A 230 4.81 1.58 -8.79
CA PRO A 230 5.87 1.82 -7.82
C PRO A 230 5.76 0.90 -6.61
N VAL A 231 6.91 0.52 -6.07
CA VAL A 231 7.10 -0.20 -4.81
C VAL A 231 8.01 0.65 -3.93
N TRP A 232 7.62 0.85 -2.67
CA TRP A 232 8.39 1.63 -1.72
C TRP A 232 9.13 0.70 -0.79
N ILE A 233 10.44 0.60 -0.99
CA ILE A 233 11.33 -0.09 -0.06
C ILE A 233 11.83 0.96 0.93
N ASP A 234 11.44 0.83 2.19
CA ASP A 234 11.83 1.77 3.24
C ASP A 234 13.38 1.83 3.33
N SER A 235 13.93 2.97 3.71
CA SER A 235 15.37 3.35 3.61
C SER A 235 15.96 3.51 2.18
N LYS A 236 15.32 2.99 1.14
CA LYS A 236 15.77 3.11 -0.27
C LYS A 236 14.95 4.14 -1.05
N GLN A 237 15.31 4.32 -2.33
CA GLN A 237 14.48 5.05 -3.30
C GLN A 237 13.28 4.20 -3.74
N VAL A 238 12.31 4.85 -4.39
CA VAL A 238 11.16 4.18 -5.01
C VAL A 238 11.68 3.18 -6.05
N SER A 239 11.19 1.94 -6.00
CA SER A 239 11.45 0.89 -7.00
C SER A 239 10.20 0.70 -7.87
N PHE A 240 10.31 -0.05 -8.96
CA PHE A 240 9.15 -0.32 -9.84
C PHE A 240 9.05 -1.80 -10.15
N LEU A 241 7.83 -2.34 -10.03
CA LEU A 241 7.50 -3.64 -10.58
C LEU A 241 6.81 -3.46 -11.92
N VAL A 242 7.34 -4.09 -12.96
CA VAL A 242 6.83 -3.96 -14.33
C VAL A 242 6.50 -5.35 -14.86
N ARG A 243 5.24 -5.59 -15.18
CA ARG A 243 4.82 -6.85 -15.78
C ARG A 243 5.58 -7.05 -17.10
N ARG A 244 6.04 -8.28 -17.36
CA ARG A 244 6.76 -8.67 -18.58
C ARG A 244 5.83 -9.43 -19.53
N PRO A 245 5.16 -8.79 -20.52
CA PRO A 245 4.34 -9.49 -21.49
C PRO A 245 5.20 -10.40 -22.39
N PRO A 246 4.71 -11.57 -22.84
CA PRO A 246 3.38 -12.14 -22.59
C PRO A 246 3.28 -12.95 -21.28
N THR A 247 4.34 -12.98 -20.48
CA THR A 247 4.38 -13.76 -19.25
C THR A 247 3.62 -13.09 -18.10
N GLN A 248 3.38 -13.82 -17.02
CA GLN A 248 2.81 -13.27 -15.77
C GLN A 248 3.89 -12.76 -14.79
N HIS A 249 5.17 -12.89 -15.14
CA HIS A 249 6.29 -12.45 -14.30
C HIS A 249 6.39 -10.92 -14.26
N HIS A 250 7.03 -10.42 -13.20
CA HIS A 250 7.32 -9.01 -12.99
C HIS A 250 8.82 -8.77 -12.94
N ASP A 251 9.25 -7.70 -13.57
CA ASP A 251 10.60 -7.18 -13.53
C ASP A 251 10.72 -6.13 -12.42
N LEU A 252 11.65 -6.34 -11.49
CA LEU A 252 11.97 -5.37 -10.45
C LEU A 252 13.04 -4.41 -10.98
N TYR A 253 12.70 -3.12 -11.00
CA TYR A 253 13.59 -2.03 -11.35
C TYR A 253 13.98 -1.23 -10.11
N GLU A 254 15.28 -1.18 -9.82
CA GLU A 254 15.85 -0.34 -8.76
C GLU A 254 16.74 0.77 -9.36
N TYR A 255 16.88 1.88 -8.64
CA TYR A 255 17.73 2.99 -9.03
C TYR A 255 19.21 2.69 -8.80
N ASP A 256 20.00 2.67 -9.87
CA ASP A 256 21.46 2.53 -9.83
C ASP A 256 22.12 3.90 -9.71
N THR A 257 22.72 4.18 -8.56
CA THR A 257 23.39 5.44 -8.25
C THR A 257 24.63 5.70 -9.09
N ASN A 258 25.30 4.66 -9.62
CA ASN A 258 26.55 4.81 -10.36
C ASN A 258 26.33 5.39 -11.75
N ILE A 259 25.20 5.02 -12.37
CA ILE A 259 24.86 5.44 -13.73
C ILE A 259 23.58 6.29 -13.79
N ASN A 260 22.99 6.60 -12.63
CA ASN A 260 21.84 7.49 -12.48
C ASN A 260 20.61 7.06 -13.32
N VAL A 261 20.32 5.77 -13.38
CA VAL A 261 19.14 5.22 -14.08
C VAL A 261 18.54 4.04 -13.33
N TYR A 262 17.29 3.72 -13.66
CA TYR A 262 16.64 2.51 -13.19
C TYR A 262 17.07 1.30 -14.02
N LYS A 263 17.43 0.22 -13.35
CA LYS A 263 17.84 -1.04 -13.98
C LYS A 263 17.01 -2.19 -13.45
N ASN A 264 16.75 -3.17 -14.32
CA ASN A 264 16.25 -4.47 -13.91
C ASN A 264 17.28 -5.14 -13.01
N VAL A 265 16.89 -5.48 -11.78
CA VAL A 265 17.74 -6.15 -10.79
C VAL A 265 17.26 -7.56 -10.46
N ALA A 266 15.98 -7.86 -10.69
CA ALA A 266 15.41 -9.17 -10.45
C ALA A 266 14.20 -9.44 -11.35
N VAL A 267 13.86 -10.72 -11.49
CA VAL A 267 12.61 -11.20 -12.07
C VAL A 267 11.85 -11.92 -10.96
N LEU A 268 10.61 -11.51 -10.73
CA LEU A 268 9.71 -12.08 -9.74
C LEU A 268 8.59 -12.82 -10.46
N ASP A 269 8.03 -13.83 -9.78
CA ASP A 269 6.85 -14.55 -10.24
C ASP A 269 5.60 -13.66 -10.25
N THR A 270 4.42 -14.25 -10.43
CA THR A 270 3.16 -13.52 -10.44
C THR A 270 2.96 -12.81 -9.10
N VAL A 271 2.96 -11.48 -9.13
CA VAL A 271 2.68 -10.62 -7.97
C VAL A 271 1.25 -10.11 -8.07
N ASP A 272 0.49 -10.25 -6.99
CA ASP A 272 -0.85 -9.67 -6.91
C ASP A 272 -0.78 -8.16 -6.67
N TYR A 273 -1.47 -7.39 -7.53
CA TYR A 273 -1.66 -5.96 -7.35
C TYR A 273 -2.94 -5.69 -6.54
N PRO A 274 -2.93 -4.74 -5.58
CA PRO A 274 -1.80 -3.90 -5.18
C PRO A 274 -0.85 -4.58 -4.17
N MET A 275 0.47 -4.42 -4.35
CA MET A 275 1.42 -4.69 -3.27
C MET A 275 1.28 -3.61 -2.22
N TYR A 276 1.02 -4.04 -1.00
CA TYR A 276 0.96 -3.17 0.15
C TYR A 276 2.31 -3.28 0.87
N CYS A 277 3.03 -2.17 1.00
CA CYS A 277 4.23 -2.09 1.84
C CYS A 277 3.76 -1.99 3.30
N PHE A 278 4.14 -2.96 4.14
CA PHE A 278 3.73 -3.04 5.55
C PHE A 278 4.95 -3.12 6.44
N HIS A 279 4.95 -2.35 7.53
CA HIS A 279 5.94 -2.47 8.59
C HIS A 279 5.50 -3.53 9.60
N PRO A 280 6.37 -4.47 10.00
CA PRO A 280 6.05 -5.42 11.06
C PRO A 280 5.83 -4.68 12.39
N THR A 281 4.75 -5.03 13.10
CA THR A 281 4.47 -4.43 14.42
C THR A 281 4.10 -5.51 15.43
N LEU A 282 4.66 -5.43 16.65
CA LEU A 282 4.17 -6.20 17.80
C LEU A 282 2.98 -5.52 18.48
N ALA A 283 2.27 -4.63 17.75
CA ALA A 283 1.13 -3.94 18.31
C ALA A 283 0.12 -4.94 18.86
N CYS A 284 -0.26 -4.74 20.12
CA CYS A 284 -1.13 -5.62 20.84
C CYS A 284 -2.53 -5.51 20.24
N VAL A 285 -3.03 -6.63 19.72
CA VAL A 285 -4.42 -6.75 19.33
C VAL A 285 -5.12 -7.52 20.44
N HIS A 286 -5.96 -6.83 21.21
CA HIS A 286 -6.71 -7.50 22.26
C HIS A 286 -7.87 -8.29 21.64
N LYS A 287 -7.86 -9.61 21.85
CA LYS A 287 -8.95 -10.50 21.46
C LYS A 287 -10.25 -10.02 22.07
N THR A 288 -11.09 -9.40 21.27
CA THR A 288 -12.43 -9.04 21.72
C THR A 288 -13.37 -10.15 21.28
N SER A 289 -13.96 -10.89 22.23
CA SER A 289 -15.05 -11.81 21.92
C SER A 289 -16.21 -10.99 21.37
N SER A 290 -16.40 -11.02 20.06
CA SER A 290 -17.50 -10.29 19.45
C SER A 290 -18.79 -11.05 19.70
N ASN A 291 -19.69 -10.48 20.51
CA ASN A 291 -21.06 -10.98 20.72
C ASN A 291 -21.90 -11.00 19.44
N TYR A 292 -21.38 -10.45 18.33
CA TYR A 292 -22.05 -10.29 17.05
C TYR A 292 -21.67 -11.38 16.02
N VAL A 293 -20.85 -12.36 16.41
CA VAL A 293 -20.29 -13.36 15.50
C VAL A 293 -20.67 -14.76 15.98
N THR A 294 -21.29 -15.54 15.10
CA THR A 294 -21.63 -16.95 15.41
C THR A 294 -20.37 -17.80 15.49
N THR A 295 -20.44 -18.95 16.17
CA THR A 295 -19.32 -19.90 16.26
C THR A 295 -18.80 -20.32 14.87
N ALA A 296 -19.69 -20.51 13.90
CA ALA A 296 -19.32 -20.85 12.53
C ALA A 296 -18.55 -19.71 11.82
N GLN A 297 -18.97 -18.46 12.05
CA GLN A 297 -18.27 -17.29 11.51
C GLN A 297 -16.90 -17.10 12.17
N GLN A 298 -16.78 -17.34 13.47
CA GLN A 298 -15.48 -17.30 14.17
C GLN A 298 -14.52 -18.36 13.63
N ALA A 299 -14.99 -19.59 13.41
CA ALA A 299 -14.18 -20.66 12.84
C ALA A 299 -13.69 -20.32 11.42
N TYR A 300 -14.57 -19.77 10.57
CA TYR A 300 -14.22 -19.31 9.23
C TYR A 300 -13.21 -18.14 9.25
N ILE A 301 -13.37 -17.18 10.18
CA ILE A 301 -12.39 -16.09 10.37
C ILE A 301 -11.03 -16.66 10.76
N ALA A 302 -10.99 -17.54 11.76
CA ALA A 302 -9.76 -18.16 12.24
C ALA A 302 -9.04 -18.93 11.12
N GLU A 303 -9.76 -19.70 10.30
CA GLU A 303 -9.18 -20.43 9.16
C GLU A 303 -8.55 -19.47 8.13
N LYS A 304 -9.22 -18.37 7.80
CA LYS A 304 -8.68 -17.37 6.85
C LYS A 304 -7.46 -16.66 7.40
N LEU A 305 -7.50 -16.24 8.67
CA LEU A 305 -6.37 -15.59 9.34
C LEU A 305 -5.18 -16.55 9.49
N ASP A 306 -5.43 -17.83 9.75
CA ASP A 306 -4.38 -18.85 9.79
C ASP A 306 -3.73 -19.08 8.43
N ASN A 307 -4.53 -19.10 7.35
CA ASN A 307 -3.98 -19.18 5.99
C ASN A 307 -3.12 -17.94 5.65
N ILE A 308 -3.56 -16.74 6.04
CA ILE A 308 -2.78 -15.50 5.86
C ILE A 308 -1.49 -15.58 6.68
N ARG A 309 -1.57 -16.01 7.94
CA ARG A 309 -0.41 -16.20 8.81
C ARG A 309 0.61 -17.17 8.24
N ARG A 310 0.16 -18.34 7.76
CA ARG A 310 1.03 -19.33 7.12
C ARG A 310 1.68 -18.77 5.87
N PHE A 311 0.92 -18.10 4.99
CA PHE A 311 1.49 -17.42 3.82
C PHE A 311 2.62 -16.46 4.20
N ILE A 312 2.44 -15.70 5.28
CA ILE A 312 3.41 -14.71 5.74
C ILE A 312 4.65 -15.37 6.38
N ILE A 313 4.46 -16.32 7.29
CA ILE A 313 5.54 -16.91 8.11
C ILE A 313 6.27 -18.04 7.36
N GLU A 314 5.54 -18.90 6.64
CA GLU A 314 6.16 -20.03 5.92
C GLU A 314 6.84 -19.54 4.63
N GLY A 315 6.34 -18.47 4.02
CA GLY A 315 7.00 -17.80 2.89
C GLY A 315 8.33 -17.13 3.25
N THR A 316 8.51 -16.73 4.52
CA THR A 316 9.78 -16.16 5.03
C THR A 316 10.81 -17.25 5.37
N ASN A 317 10.38 -18.43 5.83
CA ASN A 317 11.30 -19.49 6.25
C ASN A 317 11.92 -20.26 5.07
N THR A 318 11.26 -20.33 3.91
CA THR A 318 11.81 -21.03 2.73
C THR A 318 13.08 -20.38 2.16
N SER A 319 13.29 -19.08 2.35
CA SER A 319 14.54 -18.41 1.91
C SER A 319 15.72 -18.67 2.84
N GLU A 320 15.49 -18.86 4.14
CA GLU A 320 16.58 -19.12 5.10
C GLU A 320 17.06 -20.57 5.05
N GLU A 321 16.17 -21.54 4.85
CA GLU A 321 16.57 -22.96 4.71
C GLU A 321 17.30 -23.25 3.39
N GLU A 322 16.96 -22.57 2.28
CA GLU A 322 17.71 -22.70 1.02
C GLU A 322 19.12 -22.06 1.11
N ALA A 323 19.26 -20.96 1.86
CA ALA A 323 20.56 -20.33 2.13
C ALA A 323 21.45 -21.18 3.07
N ALA A 324 20.85 -21.83 4.07
CA ALA A 324 21.56 -22.74 4.96
C ALA A 324 21.99 -24.04 4.26
N ALA A 325 21.14 -24.61 3.39
CA ALA A 325 21.47 -25.82 2.63
C ALA A 325 22.56 -25.59 1.57
N ALA A 326 22.73 -24.37 1.06
CA ALA A 326 23.81 -24.02 0.13
C ALA A 326 25.18 -23.84 0.82
N GLY A 327 25.20 -23.62 2.15
CA GLY A 327 26.43 -23.43 2.94
C GLY A 327 27.10 -24.72 3.42
N GLU A 328 26.37 -25.84 3.51
CA GLU A 328 26.90 -27.11 4.05
C GLU A 328 27.42 -28.09 2.99
N GLY A 329 27.43 -27.71 1.71
CA GLY A 329 27.88 -28.56 0.59
C GLY A 329 29.35 -28.42 0.16
N GLY A 330 30.16 -27.60 0.84
CA GLY A 330 31.53 -27.28 0.42
C GLY A 330 32.58 -27.67 1.45
N GLY A 331 32.77 -28.98 1.65
CA GLY A 331 33.87 -29.56 2.43
C GLY A 331 34.60 -30.62 1.64
#